data_AF-A0A8T5NMB6-F1
#
_entry.id   AF-A0A8T5NMB6-F1
#
_cell.length_a   1.000
_cell.length_b   1.000
_cell.length_c   1.000
_cell.angle_alpha   90.00
_cell.angle_beta   90.00
_cell.angle_gamma   90.00
#
_symmetry.space_group_name_H-M   'P 1'
#
loop_
_entity.id
_entity.type
_entity.pdbx_description
1 polymer ?
#
loop_
_entity_poly.entity_id
_entity_poly.type
_entity_poly.pdbx_seq_one_letter_code
_entity_poly.pdbx_strand_id
1 'polypeptide(L)'
;MSLNKVVAAIVVLVLLVGGIFFFTYNGLVSAEESVDAQWYQVENQYQRRADLIPNLIETVKGYAAHEEKVFTEVAKYRSQWSAAANQEEKMAAAEGMDSAISRLLVVVESYPQLKANENFLALQAQLEGTENRIAVERMRYNEKVRDYNTQLKRIPSSMIAGMIGSEPKAYFKADKGAQDVPKVNFNQPGATTSPSASPSATTSPTITNASVELYGDKTDVEVGENIVLKLSAVNLITKPEMTVQVILKPPSGMSVTSSEFVVAGAGQYTSTYKLQPGSARNIEIMLKTTQTGNFIVEGRVIYYFGTDLSTQEDHTLKLPVKVRNKKPIT
;
A
#
# COMPACT_ATOMS: atom_id res chain seq x y z
N MET A 1 -12.84 23.25 52.84
CA MET A 1 -13.15 21.91 52.27
C MET A 1 -12.85 20.88 53.33
N SER A 2 -13.77 19.98 53.70
CA SER A 2 -13.48 18.97 54.75
C SER A 2 -12.41 18.00 54.26
N LEU A 3 -11.54 17.52 55.16
CA LEU A 3 -10.41 16.63 54.85
C LEU A 3 -10.82 15.44 53.95
N ASN A 4 -11.99 14.86 54.21
CA ASN A 4 -12.55 13.75 53.43
C ASN A 4 -12.82 14.12 51.96
N LYS A 5 -13.20 15.37 51.67
CA LYS A 5 -13.41 15.85 50.29
C LYS A 5 -12.07 16.02 49.55
N VAL A 6 -11.02 16.42 50.27
CA VAL A 6 -9.65 16.53 49.70
C VAL A 6 -9.10 15.15 49.38
N VAL A 7 -9.24 14.19 50.31
CA VAL A 7 -8.83 12.79 50.10
C VAL A 7 -9.60 12.17 48.92
N ALA A 8 -10.92 12.36 48.84
CA ALA A 8 -11.72 11.87 47.71
C ALA A 8 -11.27 12.48 46.37
N ALA A 9 -10.95 13.79 46.34
CA ALA A 9 -10.45 14.44 45.12
C ALA A 9 -9.09 13.90 44.68
N ILE A 10 -8.17 13.61 45.63
CA ILE A 10 -6.87 13.01 45.34
C ILE A 10 -7.04 11.58 44.78
N VAL A 11 -7.90 10.76 45.38
CA VAL A 11 -8.16 9.40 44.89
C VAL A 11 -8.72 9.42 43.47
N VAL A 12 -9.67 10.30 43.18
CA VAL A 12 -10.22 10.46 41.82
C VAL A 12 -9.13 10.90 40.84
N LEU A 13 -8.26 11.85 41.23
CA LEU A 13 -7.16 12.31 40.38
C LEU A 13 -6.17 11.17 40.08
N VAL A 14 -5.80 10.37 41.08
CA VAL A 14 -4.89 9.21 40.90
C VAL A 14 -5.52 8.17 39.98
N LEU A 15 -6.82 7.87 40.13
CA LEU A 15 -7.53 6.95 39.24
C LEU A 15 -7.60 7.46 37.80
N LEU A 16 -7.81 8.76 37.60
CA LEU A 16 -7.81 9.37 36.27
C LEU A 16 -6.43 9.31 35.62
N VAL A 17 -5.36 9.69 36.34
CA VAL A 17 -3.99 9.65 35.82
C VAL A 17 -3.55 8.21 35.56
N GLY A 18 -3.83 7.28 36.47
CA GLY A 18 -3.53 5.87 36.30
C GLY A 18 -4.27 5.23 35.13
N GLY A 19 -5.54 5.61 34.93
CA GLY A 19 -6.33 5.19 33.76
C GLY A 19 -5.70 5.68 32.45
N ILE A 20 -5.38 6.97 32.35
CA ILE A 20 -4.73 7.55 31.15
C ILE A 20 -3.40 6.85 30.86
N PHE A 21 -2.59 6.60 31.89
CA PHE A 21 -1.33 5.88 31.75
C PHE A 21 -1.56 4.48 31.18
N PHE A 22 -2.47 3.70 31.78
CA PHE A 22 -2.76 2.33 31.35
C PHE A 22 -3.27 2.27 29.90
N PHE A 23 -4.23 3.10 29.51
CA PHE A 23 -4.75 3.10 28.14
C PHE A 23 -3.69 3.54 27.12
N THR A 24 -2.89 4.55 27.46
CA THR A 24 -1.89 5.08 26.54
C THR A 24 -0.71 4.11 26.36
N TYR A 25 -0.28 3.46 27.44
CA TYR A 25 0.77 2.43 27.40
C TYR A 25 0.36 1.26 26.49
N ASN A 26 -0.82 0.68 26.73
CA ASN A 26 -1.31 -0.43 25.89
C ASN A 26 -1.50 0.00 24.43
N GLY A 27 -1.93 1.24 24.19
CA GLY A 27 -2.05 1.79 22.85
C GLY A 27 -0.70 1.91 22.12
N LEU A 28 0.38 2.32 22.82
CA LEU A 28 1.72 2.41 22.24
C LEU A 28 2.30 1.03 21.92
N VAL A 29 2.18 0.07 22.86
CA VAL A 29 2.62 -1.31 22.65
C VAL A 29 1.90 -1.95 21.48
N SER A 30 0.57 -1.76 21.38
CA SER A 30 -0.21 -2.29 20.26
C SER A 30 0.19 -1.66 18.91
N ALA A 31 0.55 -0.38 18.90
CA ALA A 31 1.01 0.30 17.70
C ALA A 31 2.42 -0.17 17.28
N GLU A 32 3.31 -0.38 18.24
CA GLU A 32 4.64 -0.96 17.98
C GLU A 32 4.54 -2.38 17.43
N GLU A 33 3.74 -3.25 18.05
CA GLU A 33 3.49 -4.61 17.55
C GLU A 33 2.92 -4.60 16.13
N SER A 34 2.08 -3.60 15.79
CA SER A 34 1.56 -3.44 14.44
C SER A 34 2.64 -3.07 13.42
N VAL A 35 3.64 -2.28 13.83
CA VAL A 35 4.82 -1.96 13.00
C VAL A 35 5.66 -3.20 12.79
N ASP A 36 5.95 -3.95 13.85
CA ASP A 36 6.80 -5.13 13.82
C ASP A 36 6.14 -6.27 13.01
N ALA A 37 4.83 -6.48 13.17
CA ALA A 37 4.05 -7.43 12.37
C ALA A 37 4.12 -7.09 10.87
N GLN A 38 4.03 -5.80 10.53
CA GLN A 38 4.11 -5.34 9.16
C GLN A 38 5.55 -5.40 8.61
N TRP A 39 6.56 -5.21 9.46
CA TRP A 39 7.96 -5.44 9.11
C TRP A 39 8.22 -6.89 8.71
N TYR A 40 7.66 -7.87 9.42
CA TYR A 40 7.78 -9.27 9.04
C TYR A 40 7.21 -9.58 7.65
N GLN A 41 6.15 -8.88 7.23
CA GLN A 41 5.62 -9.03 5.87
C GLN A 41 6.64 -8.54 4.82
N VAL A 42 7.29 -7.41 5.08
CA VAL A 42 8.35 -6.88 4.22
C VAL A 42 9.53 -7.86 4.16
N GLU A 43 9.97 -8.34 5.31
CA GLU A 43 11.07 -9.30 5.43
C GLU A 43 10.79 -10.58 4.64
N ASN A 44 9.57 -11.11 4.70
CA ASN A 44 9.17 -12.31 3.94
C ASN A 44 9.31 -12.10 2.42
N GLN A 45 8.95 -10.93 1.89
CA GLN A 45 9.08 -10.67 0.45
C GLN A 45 10.55 -10.51 0.03
N TYR A 46 11.37 -9.82 0.83
CA TYR A 46 12.80 -9.72 0.55
C TYR A 46 13.52 -11.06 0.71
N GLN A 47 13.11 -11.91 1.65
CA GLN A 47 13.63 -13.27 1.77
C GLN A 47 13.36 -14.07 0.51
N ARG A 48 12.11 -14.05 0.00
CA ARG A 48 11.76 -14.70 -1.26
C ARG A 48 12.63 -14.20 -2.41
N ARG A 49 12.88 -12.90 -2.49
CA ARG A 49 13.78 -12.33 -3.51
C ARG A 49 15.22 -12.84 -3.35
N ALA A 50 15.73 -12.86 -2.12
CA ALA A 50 17.06 -13.38 -1.80
C ALA A 50 17.22 -14.87 -2.15
N ASP A 51 16.15 -15.65 -2.05
CA ASP A 51 16.10 -17.07 -2.42
C ASP A 51 16.12 -17.29 -3.94
N LEU A 52 15.60 -16.35 -4.73
CA LEU A 52 15.61 -16.40 -6.21
C LEU A 52 16.95 -15.96 -6.83
N ILE A 53 17.74 -15.15 -6.11
CA ILE A 53 18.99 -14.58 -6.62
C ILE A 53 20.02 -15.63 -7.10
N PRO A 54 20.27 -16.74 -6.39
CA PRO A 54 21.24 -17.74 -6.86
C PRO A 54 20.88 -18.30 -8.25
N ASN A 55 19.61 -18.66 -8.45
CA ASN A 55 19.11 -19.17 -9.72
C ASN A 55 19.19 -18.12 -10.83
N LEU A 56 18.89 -16.86 -10.51
CA LEU A 56 19.06 -15.74 -11.43
C LEU A 56 20.52 -15.58 -11.86
N ILE A 57 21.46 -15.57 -10.90
CA ILE A 57 22.89 -15.43 -11.18
C ILE A 57 23.40 -16.59 -12.04
N GLU A 58 23.03 -17.82 -11.74
CA GLU A 58 23.44 -18.99 -12.53
C GLU A 58 22.90 -18.92 -13.96
N THR A 59 21.64 -18.53 -14.13
CA THR A 59 21.02 -18.39 -15.46
C THR A 59 21.71 -17.30 -16.28
N VAL A 60 21.99 -16.13 -15.68
CA VAL A 60 22.66 -15.03 -16.38
C VAL A 60 24.13 -15.37 -16.67
N LYS A 61 24.83 -16.05 -15.75
CA LYS A 61 26.23 -16.50 -15.96
C LYS A 61 26.39 -17.42 -17.17
N GLY A 62 25.38 -18.23 -17.49
CA GLY A 62 25.39 -19.08 -18.69
C GLY A 62 25.54 -18.32 -20.01
N TYR A 63 25.18 -17.02 -20.03
CA TYR A 63 25.22 -16.18 -21.22
C TYR A 63 26.19 -14.99 -21.10
N ALA A 64 26.39 -14.47 -19.89
CA ALA A 64 27.14 -13.25 -19.61
C ALA A 64 28.23 -13.49 -18.56
N ALA A 65 29.03 -14.54 -18.71
CA ALA A 65 30.04 -14.95 -17.73
C ALA A 65 31.06 -13.84 -17.38
N HIS A 66 31.34 -12.91 -18.29
CA HIS A 66 32.28 -11.80 -18.10
C HIS A 66 31.75 -10.67 -17.20
N GLU A 67 30.47 -10.69 -16.82
CA GLU A 67 29.81 -9.67 -16.00
C GLU A 67 29.99 -9.90 -14.49
N GLU A 68 31.20 -10.35 -14.09
CA GLU A 68 31.52 -10.78 -12.72
C GLU A 68 31.24 -9.71 -11.67
N LYS A 69 31.48 -8.44 -12.03
CA LYS A 69 31.25 -7.31 -11.13
C LYS A 69 29.79 -7.24 -10.69
N VAL A 70 28.86 -7.42 -11.64
CA VAL A 70 27.42 -7.32 -11.35
C VAL A 70 26.96 -8.51 -10.50
N PHE A 71 27.43 -9.72 -10.80
CA PHE A 71 27.12 -10.89 -9.97
C PHE A 71 27.65 -10.74 -8.54
N THR A 72 28.86 -10.19 -8.40
CA THR A 72 29.48 -9.93 -7.09
C THR A 72 28.69 -8.92 -6.28
N GLU A 73 28.21 -7.84 -6.92
CA GLU A 73 27.37 -6.84 -6.24
C GLU A 73 26.03 -7.44 -5.78
N VAL A 74 25.34 -8.19 -6.65
CA VAL A 74 24.07 -8.84 -6.28
C VAL A 74 24.28 -9.86 -5.15
N ALA A 75 25.32 -10.68 -5.24
CA ALA A 75 25.66 -11.67 -4.21
C ALA A 75 26.05 -11.00 -2.88
N LYS A 76 26.77 -9.89 -2.93
CA LYS A 76 27.14 -9.09 -1.75
C LYS A 76 25.90 -8.61 -1.01
N TYR A 77 24.95 -7.97 -1.71
CA TYR A 77 23.75 -7.44 -1.04
C TYR A 77 22.81 -8.54 -0.53
N ARG A 78 22.71 -9.67 -1.23
CA ARG A 78 22.04 -10.88 -0.71
C ARG A 78 22.69 -11.36 0.59
N SER A 79 24.02 -11.44 0.62
CA SER A 79 24.76 -11.86 1.80
C SER A 79 24.60 -10.87 2.96
N GLN A 80 24.62 -9.57 2.68
CA GLN A 80 24.38 -8.53 3.68
C GLN A 80 22.97 -8.61 4.25
N TRP A 81 21.96 -8.84 3.40
CA TRP A 81 20.58 -9.04 3.87
C TRP A 81 20.46 -10.24 4.81
N SER A 82 21.12 -11.35 4.47
CA SER A 82 21.07 -12.58 5.26
C SER A 82 21.83 -12.47 6.58
N ALA A 83 22.89 -11.66 6.61
CA ALA A 83 23.76 -11.49 7.78
C ALA A 83 23.38 -10.30 8.67
N ALA A 84 22.47 -9.43 8.22
CA ALA A 84 22.03 -8.25 8.96
C ALA A 84 21.41 -8.63 10.31
N ALA A 85 21.91 -8.03 11.38
CA ALA A 85 21.51 -8.34 12.75
C ALA A 85 20.31 -7.51 13.22
N ASN A 86 20.05 -6.39 12.57
CA ASN A 86 18.98 -5.47 12.92
C ASN A 86 18.23 -4.96 11.68
N GLN A 87 17.09 -4.33 11.94
CA GLN A 87 16.20 -3.82 10.92
C GLN A 87 16.86 -2.76 10.02
N GLU A 88 17.66 -1.87 10.57
CA GLU A 88 18.31 -0.79 9.81
C GLU A 88 19.31 -1.37 8.77
N GLU A 89 20.12 -2.34 9.19
CA GLU A 89 21.02 -3.07 8.30
C GLU A 89 20.26 -3.82 7.21
N LYS A 90 19.12 -4.44 7.53
CA LYS A 90 18.24 -5.07 6.53
C LYS A 90 17.71 -4.06 5.52
N MET A 91 17.24 -2.89 5.97
CA MET A 91 16.76 -1.84 5.07
C MET A 91 17.87 -1.34 4.13
N ALA A 92 19.08 -1.16 4.64
CA ALA A 92 20.23 -0.76 3.81
C ALA A 92 20.63 -1.84 2.79
N ALA A 93 20.63 -3.12 3.20
CA ALA A 93 20.92 -4.24 2.32
C ALA A 93 19.86 -4.40 1.22
N ALA A 94 18.59 -4.19 1.56
CA ALA A 94 17.47 -4.16 0.63
C ALA A 94 17.64 -3.08 -0.46
N GLU A 95 17.90 -1.82 -0.07
CA GLU A 95 18.14 -0.72 -1.04
C GLU A 95 19.32 -1.03 -1.97
N GLY A 96 20.38 -1.64 -1.43
CA GLY A 96 21.50 -2.10 -2.23
C GLY A 96 21.16 -3.23 -3.21
N MET A 97 20.32 -4.17 -2.79
CA MET A 97 19.82 -5.27 -3.60
C MET A 97 18.96 -4.76 -4.77
N ASP A 98 18.08 -3.78 -4.52
CA ASP A 98 17.26 -3.10 -5.53
C ASP A 98 18.13 -2.48 -6.62
N SER A 99 19.15 -1.75 -6.19
CA SER A 99 20.11 -1.09 -7.07
C SER A 99 20.94 -2.08 -7.90
N ALA A 100 21.40 -3.18 -7.29
CA ALA A 100 22.19 -4.20 -7.97
C ALA A 100 21.37 -4.99 -9.01
N ILE A 101 20.12 -5.31 -8.70
CA ILE A 101 19.21 -6.00 -9.63
C ILE A 101 18.85 -5.09 -10.80
N SER A 102 18.67 -3.79 -10.55
CA SER A 102 18.44 -2.81 -11.63
C SER A 102 19.62 -2.77 -12.61
N ARG A 103 20.87 -2.78 -12.11
CA ARG A 103 22.07 -2.88 -12.96
C ARG A 103 22.15 -4.20 -13.72
N LEU A 104 21.79 -5.31 -13.08
CA LEU A 104 21.74 -6.62 -13.74
C LEU A 104 20.75 -6.63 -14.91
N LEU A 105 19.57 -6.01 -14.76
CA LEU A 105 18.60 -5.89 -15.85
C LEU A 105 19.15 -5.06 -17.02
N VAL A 106 19.92 -4.00 -16.75
CA VAL A 106 20.60 -3.24 -17.81
C VAL A 106 21.64 -4.09 -18.54
N VAL A 107 22.39 -4.93 -17.84
CA VAL A 107 23.34 -5.86 -18.47
C VAL A 107 22.60 -6.82 -19.41
N VAL A 108 21.47 -7.38 -18.96
CA VAL A 108 20.65 -8.31 -19.75
C VAL A 108 20.22 -7.72 -21.11
N GLU A 109 20.03 -6.40 -21.20
CA GLU A 109 19.71 -5.72 -22.46
C GLU A 109 20.78 -5.92 -23.54
N SER A 110 22.04 -6.12 -23.15
CA SER A 110 23.15 -6.38 -24.07
C SER A 110 23.22 -7.82 -24.58
N TYR A 111 22.37 -8.73 -24.05
CA TYR A 111 22.40 -10.16 -24.36
C TYR A 111 21.04 -10.66 -24.88
N PRO A 112 20.73 -10.51 -26.18
CA PRO A 112 19.43 -10.90 -26.75
C PRO A 112 19.05 -12.37 -26.54
N GLN A 113 20.02 -13.28 -26.55
CA GLN A 113 19.79 -14.70 -26.31
C GLN A 113 19.31 -15.00 -24.88
N LEU A 114 19.79 -14.24 -23.90
CA LEU A 114 19.35 -14.35 -22.51
C LEU A 114 17.94 -13.78 -22.34
N LYS A 115 17.61 -12.66 -23.01
CA LYS A 115 16.26 -12.09 -23.01
C LYS A 115 15.20 -13.05 -23.53
N ALA A 116 15.57 -13.91 -24.48
CA ALA A 116 14.69 -14.92 -25.05
C ALA A 116 14.71 -16.25 -24.28
N ASN A 117 15.54 -16.39 -23.25
CA ASN A 117 15.65 -17.64 -22.49
C ASN A 117 14.42 -17.83 -21.58
N GLU A 118 13.73 -18.95 -21.72
CA GLU A 118 12.49 -19.23 -20.97
C GLU A 118 12.70 -19.29 -19.45
N ASN A 119 13.83 -19.86 -18.98
CA ASN A 119 14.14 -19.91 -17.55
C ASN A 119 14.39 -18.51 -16.99
N PHE A 120 15.08 -17.66 -17.75
CA PHE A 120 15.30 -16.27 -17.38
C PHE A 120 13.98 -15.48 -17.32
N LEU A 121 13.12 -15.62 -18.32
CA LEU A 121 11.80 -14.97 -18.35
C LEU A 121 10.92 -15.40 -17.17
N ALA A 122 10.93 -16.69 -16.83
CA ALA A 122 10.21 -17.20 -15.67
C ALA A 122 10.73 -16.62 -14.34
N LEU A 123 12.07 -16.55 -14.17
CA LEU A 123 12.70 -15.94 -12.99
C LEU A 123 12.43 -14.44 -12.93
N GLN A 124 12.47 -13.74 -14.06
CA GLN A 124 12.15 -12.32 -14.16
C GLN A 124 10.71 -12.05 -13.73
N ALA A 125 9.74 -12.84 -14.20
CA ALA A 125 8.34 -12.71 -13.79
C ALA A 125 8.13 -12.97 -12.29
N GLN A 126 8.86 -13.92 -11.70
CA GLN A 126 8.82 -14.17 -10.25
C GLN A 126 9.43 -13.03 -9.45
N LEU A 127 10.54 -12.46 -9.92
CA LEU A 127 11.18 -11.31 -9.30
C LEU A 127 10.30 -10.06 -9.39
N GLU A 128 9.69 -9.79 -10.55
CA GLU A 128 8.75 -8.69 -10.73
C GLU A 128 7.53 -8.84 -9.80
N GLY A 129 6.94 -10.04 -9.74
CA GLY A 129 5.83 -10.32 -8.82
C GLY A 129 6.23 -10.15 -7.35
N THR A 130 7.50 -10.42 -7.01
CA THR A 130 8.03 -10.19 -5.65
C THR A 130 8.27 -8.70 -5.40
N GLU A 131 8.81 -7.97 -6.39
CA GLU A 131 9.04 -6.53 -6.32
C GLU A 131 7.74 -5.74 -6.11
N ASN A 132 6.70 -6.08 -6.86
CA ASN A 132 5.39 -5.46 -6.71
C ASN A 132 4.83 -5.65 -5.29
N ARG A 133 5.03 -6.82 -4.69
CA ARG A 133 4.64 -7.09 -3.30
C ARG A 133 5.53 -6.32 -2.32
N ILE A 134 6.84 -6.26 -2.54
CA ILE A 134 7.76 -5.46 -1.73
C ILE A 134 7.30 -4.00 -1.70
N ALA A 135 6.95 -3.42 -2.85
CA ALA A 135 6.48 -2.05 -2.93
C ALA A 135 5.23 -1.81 -2.06
N VAL A 136 4.25 -2.72 -2.15
CA VAL A 136 3.01 -2.66 -1.34
C VAL A 136 3.32 -2.82 0.16
N GLU A 137 4.14 -3.80 0.54
CA GLU A 137 4.45 -4.06 1.95
C GLU A 137 5.32 -2.94 2.56
N ARG A 138 6.25 -2.32 1.81
CA ARG A 138 7.02 -1.14 2.25
C ARG A 138 6.10 0.05 2.53
N MET A 139 5.09 0.25 1.68
CA MET A 139 4.09 1.31 1.87
C MET A 139 3.26 1.06 3.12
N ARG A 140 2.72 -0.15 3.29
CA ARG A 140 1.95 -0.54 4.49
C ARG A 140 2.79 -0.40 5.76
N TYR A 141 4.07 -0.80 5.71
CA TYR A 141 5.03 -0.58 6.80
C TYR A 141 5.19 0.90 7.13
N ASN A 142 5.43 1.74 6.12
CA ASN A 142 5.57 3.18 6.31
C ASN A 142 4.30 3.82 6.92
N GLU A 143 3.12 3.31 6.59
CA GLU A 143 1.87 3.75 7.22
C GLU A 143 1.82 3.40 8.71
N LYS A 144 2.15 2.16 9.09
CA LYS A 144 2.22 1.77 10.51
C LYS A 144 3.26 2.57 11.28
N VAL A 145 4.44 2.79 10.67
CA VAL A 145 5.49 3.63 11.25
C VAL A 145 5.01 5.06 11.43
N ARG A 146 4.27 5.62 10.47
CA ARG A 146 3.69 6.97 10.59
C ARG A 146 2.73 7.06 11.76
N ASP A 147 1.83 6.10 11.89
CA ASP A 147 0.81 6.10 12.94
C ASP A 147 1.46 5.96 14.31
N TYR A 148 2.40 5.01 14.47
CA TYR A 148 3.20 4.84 15.68
C TYR A 148 4.02 6.08 16.02
N ASN A 149 4.81 6.61 15.08
CA ASN A 149 5.63 7.80 15.30
C ASN A 149 4.80 9.05 15.61
N THR A 150 3.58 9.15 15.06
CA THR A 150 2.64 10.23 15.36
C THR A 150 2.08 10.08 16.77
N GLN A 151 1.70 8.87 17.17
CA GLN A 151 1.23 8.58 18.53
C GLN A 151 2.33 8.87 19.54
N LEU A 152 3.58 8.45 19.26
CA LEU A 152 4.75 8.73 20.09
C LEU A 152 4.95 10.23 20.36
N LYS A 153 4.57 11.10 19.41
CA LYS A 153 4.74 12.56 19.51
C LYS A 153 3.56 13.29 20.17
N ARG A 154 2.41 12.64 20.35
CA ARG A 154 1.20 13.28 20.91
C ARG A 154 1.18 13.22 22.43
N ILE A 155 0.62 14.23 23.10
CA ILE A 155 0.35 14.19 24.55
C ILE A 155 -0.96 13.42 24.76
N PRO A 156 -1.07 12.52 25.77
CA PRO A 156 -0.09 12.22 26.82
C PRO A 156 0.98 11.18 26.47
N SER A 157 0.89 10.55 25.28
CA SER A 157 1.78 9.47 24.85
C SER A 157 3.26 9.82 24.84
N SER A 158 3.67 11.03 24.47
CA SER A 158 5.08 11.45 24.42
C SER A 158 5.75 11.47 25.79
N MET A 159 5.00 11.77 26.85
CA MET A 159 5.51 11.72 28.23
C MET A 159 5.71 10.28 28.69
N ILE A 160 4.76 9.40 28.34
CA ILE A 160 4.80 7.98 28.71
C ILE A 160 5.87 7.26 27.90
N ALA A 161 5.98 7.53 26.61
CA ALA A 161 7.00 7.01 25.70
C ALA A 161 8.42 7.28 26.23
N GLY A 162 8.68 8.50 26.72
CA GLY A 162 9.95 8.85 27.34
C GLY A 162 10.25 8.09 28.65
N MET A 163 9.22 7.70 29.42
CA MET A 163 9.39 6.88 30.62
C MET A 163 9.69 5.40 30.31
N ILE A 164 9.13 4.86 29.22
CA ILE A 164 9.28 3.44 28.85
C ILE A 164 10.37 3.19 27.79
N GLY A 165 11.00 4.25 27.27
CA GLY A 165 12.07 4.15 26.28
C GLY A 165 11.61 3.81 24.86
N SER A 166 10.36 4.12 24.50
CA SER A 166 9.86 3.91 23.14
C SER A 166 10.50 4.91 22.17
N GLU A 167 11.16 4.40 21.14
CA GLU A 167 11.85 5.22 20.13
C GLU A 167 11.08 5.24 18.80
N PRO A 168 11.24 6.32 17.99
CA PRO A 168 10.68 6.36 16.64
C PRO A 168 11.27 5.27 15.74
N LYS A 169 10.43 4.65 14.90
CA LYS A 169 10.87 3.64 13.92
C LYS A 169 11.20 4.33 12.58
N ALA A 170 12.16 3.77 11.85
CA ALA A 170 12.61 4.31 10.56
C ALA A 170 11.62 3.98 9.43
N TYR A 171 11.50 4.88 8.45
CA TYR A 171 10.73 4.65 7.23
C TYR A 171 11.60 4.05 6.13
N PHE A 172 11.00 3.24 5.24
CA PHE A 172 11.58 3.03 3.92
C PHE A 172 11.57 4.36 3.18
N LYS A 173 12.75 4.80 2.75
CA LYS A 173 12.89 6.01 1.94
C LYS A 173 12.25 5.78 0.56
N ALA A 174 11.67 6.84 0.01
CA ALA A 174 11.33 6.87 -1.41
C ALA A 174 12.64 6.86 -2.22
N ASP A 175 12.66 6.14 -3.34
CA ASP A 175 13.85 6.01 -4.16
C ASP A 175 14.39 7.38 -4.59
N LYS A 176 15.72 7.56 -4.46
CA LYS A 176 16.42 8.82 -4.75
C LYS A 176 16.26 9.30 -6.21
N GLY A 177 15.78 8.46 -7.12
CA GLY A 177 15.52 8.80 -8.53
C GLY A 177 14.19 9.52 -8.80
N ALA A 178 13.31 9.66 -7.79
CA ALA A 178 12.03 10.37 -7.93
C ALA A 178 12.17 11.89 -8.12
N GLN A 179 13.37 12.45 -7.91
CA GLN A 179 13.61 13.91 -7.98
C GLN A 179 14.13 14.38 -9.34
N ASP A 180 14.71 13.50 -10.16
CA ASP A 180 15.21 13.85 -11.49
C ASP A 180 14.21 13.40 -12.56
N VAL A 181 13.18 14.22 -12.77
CA VAL A 181 12.30 14.07 -13.94
C VAL A 181 13.12 14.42 -15.18
N PRO A 182 13.40 13.48 -16.10
CA PRO A 182 14.10 13.80 -17.34
C PRO A 182 13.23 14.75 -18.16
N LYS A 183 13.73 15.96 -18.45
CA LYS A 183 13.04 16.91 -19.32
C LYS A 183 13.12 16.39 -20.76
N VAL A 184 12.05 15.78 -21.24
CA VAL A 184 11.93 15.39 -22.65
C VAL A 184 11.67 16.65 -23.49
N ASN A 185 12.65 17.05 -24.28
CA ASN A 185 12.52 18.11 -25.28
C ASN A 185 12.06 17.49 -26.60
N PHE A 186 10.79 17.68 -26.95
CA PHE A 186 10.26 17.32 -28.28
C PHE A 186 10.49 18.48 -29.25
N ASN A 187 11.67 18.51 -29.88
CA ASN A 187 11.89 19.36 -31.04
C ASN A 187 12.48 18.53 -32.19
N GLN A 188 11.59 17.90 -32.95
CA GLN A 188 11.84 17.61 -34.36
C GLN A 188 10.51 17.43 -35.13
N PRO A 189 10.28 18.17 -36.24
CA PRO A 189 9.05 18.09 -37.01
C PRO A 189 9.15 17.12 -38.20
N GLY A 190 8.07 16.38 -38.45
CA GLY A 190 7.73 15.85 -39.78
C GLY A 190 7.41 14.35 -39.85
N ALA A 191 6.13 14.00 -39.97
CA ALA A 191 5.56 13.33 -41.16
C ALA A 191 4.17 12.76 -40.86
N THR A 192 3.21 13.17 -41.69
CA THR A 192 1.78 12.87 -41.72
C THR A 192 1.47 11.49 -42.33
N THR A 193 0.39 10.83 -41.89
CA THR A 193 -0.75 10.24 -42.66
C THR A 193 -1.34 8.92 -42.09
N SER A 194 -2.67 8.87 -42.07
CA SER A 194 -3.64 7.85 -41.55
C SER A 194 -3.84 6.62 -42.49
N PRO A 195 -4.90 5.78 -42.37
CA PRO A 195 -5.31 4.81 -41.34
C PRO A 195 -5.65 3.37 -41.89
N SER A 196 -6.01 2.45 -40.98
CA SER A 196 -6.85 1.24 -41.17
C SER A 196 -6.19 -0.12 -41.49
N ALA A 197 -6.25 -1.05 -40.53
CA ALA A 197 -6.87 -2.38 -40.67
C ALA A 197 -6.75 -3.19 -39.35
N SER A 198 -7.89 -3.65 -38.83
CA SER A 198 -8.02 -4.83 -37.96
C SER A 198 -8.59 -5.96 -38.85
N PRO A 199 -8.38 -7.27 -38.61
CA PRO A 199 -8.85 -7.90 -37.37
C PRO A 199 -8.04 -9.11 -36.84
N SER A 200 -8.40 -9.51 -35.62
CA SER A 200 -8.30 -10.86 -35.04
C SER A 200 -6.93 -11.38 -34.57
N ALA A 201 -6.75 -11.50 -33.25
CA ALA A 201 -6.41 -12.76 -32.57
C ALA A 201 -6.12 -12.56 -31.06
N THR A 202 -6.73 -13.45 -30.27
CA THR A 202 -6.20 -14.06 -29.04
C THR A 202 -5.99 -13.18 -27.80
N THR A 203 -6.86 -13.45 -26.82
CA THR A 203 -6.80 -13.06 -25.42
C THR A 203 -5.46 -13.39 -24.75
N SER A 204 -4.63 -12.37 -24.55
CA SER A 204 -3.60 -12.32 -23.50
C SER A 204 -4.19 -11.67 -22.24
N PRO A 205 -3.78 -12.07 -21.03
CA PRO A 205 -4.30 -11.51 -19.79
C PRO A 205 -3.80 -10.08 -19.62
N THR A 206 -4.75 -9.16 -19.46
CA THR A 206 -4.51 -7.73 -19.24
C THR A 206 -3.76 -7.51 -17.92
N ILE A 207 -2.52 -7.02 -18.02
CA ILE A 207 -1.78 -6.41 -16.91
C ILE A 207 -2.56 -5.15 -16.49
N THR A 208 -3.18 -5.19 -15.31
CA THR A 208 -3.97 -4.10 -14.73
C THR A 208 -3.03 -3.16 -13.98
N ASN A 209 -2.94 -1.89 -14.39
CA ASN A 209 -1.90 -0.94 -13.94
C ASN A 209 -2.33 0.00 -12.80
N ALA A 210 -3.37 -0.35 -12.03
CA ALA A 210 -3.59 0.15 -10.68
C ALA A 210 -4.24 -0.93 -9.81
N SER A 211 -3.75 -1.11 -8.58
CA SER A 211 -4.40 -1.96 -7.59
C SER A 211 -5.44 -1.15 -6.83
N VAL A 212 -6.68 -1.15 -7.31
CA VAL A 212 -7.84 -0.68 -6.54
C VAL A 212 -8.33 -1.85 -5.70
N GLU A 213 -7.84 -1.97 -4.46
CA GLU A 213 -8.32 -2.99 -3.53
C GLU A 213 -9.40 -2.40 -2.61
N LEU A 214 -10.56 -3.06 -2.55
CA LEU A 214 -11.65 -2.70 -1.63
C LEU A 214 -11.69 -3.71 -0.49
N TYR A 215 -11.49 -3.21 0.73
CA TYR A 215 -11.62 -4.00 1.95
C TYR A 215 -12.71 -3.41 2.84
N GLY A 216 -13.61 -4.26 3.33
CA GLY A 216 -14.53 -3.90 4.42
C GLY A 216 -13.92 -4.32 5.75
N ASP A 217 -13.83 -3.40 6.71
CA ASP A 217 -13.26 -3.68 8.05
C ASP A 217 -14.07 -4.75 8.80
N LYS A 218 -15.39 -4.79 8.55
CA LYS A 218 -16.30 -5.87 8.98
C LYS A 218 -17.39 -6.09 7.93
N THR A 219 -17.62 -7.35 7.56
CA THR A 219 -18.70 -7.76 6.64
C THR A 219 -19.86 -8.44 7.36
N ASP A 220 -19.76 -8.67 8.67
CA ASP A 220 -20.85 -9.17 9.52
C ASP A 220 -21.07 -8.17 10.66
N VAL A 221 -22.19 -7.44 10.60
CA VAL A 221 -22.47 -6.27 11.45
C VAL A 221 -23.89 -6.30 12.00
N GLU A 222 -24.14 -5.58 13.09
CA GLU A 222 -25.50 -5.41 13.62
C GLU A 222 -26.22 -4.22 12.97
N VAL A 223 -27.55 -4.22 12.99
CA VAL A 223 -28.34 -3.04 12.56
C VAL A 223 -27.95 -1.81 13.37
N GLY A 224 -27.60 -0.74 12.65
CA GLY A 224 -27.18 0.53 13.23
C GLY A 224 -25.67 0.65 13.45
N GLU A 225 -24.89 -0.41 13.21
CA GLU A 225 -23.43 -0.36 13.18
C GLU A 225 -22.94 0.26 11.86
N ASN A 226 -21.82 0.98 11.93
CA ASN A 226 -21.17 1.55 10.76
C ASN A 226 -20.22 0.51 10.14
N ILE A 227 -20.30 0.37 8.82
CA ILE A 227 -19.34 -0.38 8.01
C ILE A 227 -18.38 0.63 7.40
N VAL A 228 -17.07 0.39 7.51
CA VAL A 228 -16.05 1.21 6.85
C VAL A 228 -15.53 0.44 5.64
N LEU A 229 -15.72 1.02 4.46
CA LEU A 229 -15.07 0.59 3.24
C LEU A 229 -13.77 1.37 3.08
N LYS A 230 -12.66 0.67 2.84
CA LYS A 230 -11.36 1.28 2.57
C LYS A 230 -10.97 0.99 1.13
N LEU A 231 -10.63 2.06 0.42
CA LEU A 231 -10.12 2.01 -0.94
C LEU A 231 -8.78 2.73 -0.99
N SER A 232 -7.76 2.09 -1.55
CA SER A 232 -6.46 2.72 -1.78
C SER A 232 -6.26 2.92 -3.27
N ALA A 233 -5.84 4.13 -3.64
CA ALA A 233 -5.44 4.47 -5.01
C ALA A 233 -4.02 5.03 -4.99
N VAL A 234 -3.18 4.54 -5.90
CA VAL A 234 -1.77 4.96 -6.00
C VAL A 234 -1.51 5.45 -7.41
N ASN A 235 -1.03 6.69 -7.54
CA ASN A 235 -0.55 7.21 -8.81
C ASN A 235 0.97 7.00 -8.90
N LEU A 236 1.43 6.23 -9.87
CA LEU A 236 2.87 6.02 -10.09
C LEU A 236 3.53 7.33 -10.55
N ILE A 237 4.79 7.55 -10.14
CA ILE A 237 5.55 8.76 -10.50
C ILE A 237 5.68 8.93 -12.02
N THR A 238 5.70 7.82 -12.78
CA THR A 238 5.83 7.81 -14.23
C THR A 238 4.55 8.17 -14.98
N LYS A 239 3.43 8.37 -14.27
CA LYS A 239 2.12 8.62 -14.85
C LYS A 239 1.68 10.08 -14.64
N PRO A 240 0.85 10.65 -15.53
CA PRO A 240 0.27 11.98 -15.35
C PRO A 240 -0.59 12.10 -14.08
N GLU A 241 -1.14 13.29 -13.79
CA GLU A 241 -2.16 13.45 -12.74
C GLU A 241 -3.29 12.42 -12.93
N MET A 242 -3.54 11.60 -11.92
CA MET A 242 -4.58 10.58 -11.95
C MET A 242 -5.87 11.17 -11.37
N THR A 243 -6.95 11.09 -12.12
CA THR A 243 -8.30 11.36 -11.58
C THR A 243 -8.93 10.03 -11.21
N VAL A 244 -9.38 9.90 -9.97
CA VAL A 244 -10.10 8.74 -9.44
C VAL A 244 -11.51 9.18 -9.06
N GLN A 245 -12.49 8.62 -9.73
CA GLN A 245 -13.90 8.78 -9.41
C GLN A 245 -14.41 7.51 -8.73
N VAL A 246 -14.92 7.67 -7.51
CA VAL A 246 -15.56 6.58 -6.77
C VAL A 246 -17.07 6.81 -6.81
N ILE A 247 -17.79 5.79 -7.26
CA ILE A 247 -19.25 5.77 -7.37
C ILE A 247 -19.75 4.60 -6.53
N LEU A 248 -20.58 4.88 -5.52
CA LEU A 248 -21.16 3.85 -4.68
C LEU A 248 -22.68 3.84 -4.84
N LYS A 249 -23.26 2.66 -5.02
CA LYS A 249 -24.70 2.47 -4.97
C LYS A 249 -25.04 1.58 -3.77
N PRO A 250 -25.36 2.16 -2.60
CA PRO A 250 -25.74 1.36 -1.46
C PRO A 250 -27.07 0.62 -1.74
N PRO A 251 -27.21 -0.64 -1.30
CA PRO A 251 -28.45 -1.40 -1.41
C PRO A 251 -29.54 -0.83 -0.50
N SER A 252 -30.80 -1.19 -0.76
CA SER A 252 -31.93 -0.79 0.07
C SER A 252 -31.70 -1.20 1.53
N GLY A 253 -31.69 -0.24 2.45
CA GLY A 253 -31.36 -0.49 3.86
C GLY A 253 -29.94 -0.09 4.29
N MET A 254 -29.17 0.59 3.42
CA MET A 254 -27.89 1.22 3.76
C MET A 254 -27.83 2.67 3.27
N SER A 255 -27.09 3.52 3.98
CA SER A 255 -26.82 4.90 3.57
C SER A 255 -25.36 5.27 3.78
N VAL A 256 -24.76 6.01 2.84
CA VAL A 256 -23.41 6.57 3.03
C VAL A 256 -23.48 7.75 3.99
N THR A 257 -22.61 7.73 5.00
CA THR A 257 -22.49 8.81 6.00
C THR A 257 -21.20 9.60 5.87
N SER A 258 -20.28 9.23 4.96
CA SER A 258 -19.08 10.02 4.67
C SER A 258 -19.45 11.35 4.01
N SER A 259 -18.98 12.46 4.59
CA SER A 259 -19.23 13.82 4.09
C SER A 259 -18.54 14.15 2.76
N GLU A 260 -17.49 13.40 2.40
CA GLU A 260 -16.78 13.57 1.13
C GLU A 260 -17.55 13.04 -0.09
N PHE A 261 -18.67 12.34 0.12
CA PHE A 261 -19.48 11.76 -0.93
C PHE A 261 -20.75 12.57 -1.15
N VAL A 262 -20.96 13.01 -2.38
CA VAL A 262 -22.13 13.79 -2.79
C VAL A 262 -23.18 12.85 -3.37
N VAL A 263 -24.45 13.08 -3.03
CA VAL A 263 -25.57 12.32 -3.62
C VAL A 263 -25.71 12.71 -5.09
N ALA A 264 -25.49 11.73 -5.97
CA ALA A 264 -25.74 11.82 -7.40
C ALA A 264 -27.15 11.28 -7.73
N GLY A 265 -27.61 11.51 -8.96
CA GLY A 265 -28.93 11.04 -9.41
C GLY A 265 -29.15 9.54 -9.18
N ALA A 266 -30.41 9.14 -8.93
CA ALA A 266 -30.82 7.76 -8.68
C ALA A 266 -30.21 7.07 -7.43
N GLY A 267 -29.89 7.85 -6.38
CA GLY A 267 -29.46 7.32 -5.08
C GLY A 267 -28.02 6.81 -5.05
N GLN A 268 -27.19 7.24 -6.01
CA GLN A 268 -25.76 6.97 -6.03
C GLN A 268 -25.01 8.02 -5.20
N TYR A 269 -23.83 7.65 -4.71
CA TYR A 269 -22.91 8.54 -4.00
C TYR A 269 -21.61 8.62 -4.79
N THR A 270 -21.14 9.83 -5.07
CA THR A 270 -19.93 10.05 -5.87
C THR A 270 -18.95 10.95 -5.14
N SER A 271 -17.67 10.63 -5.27
CA SER A 271 -16.57 11.54 -4.97
C SER A 271 -15.48 11.41 -6.03
N THR A 272 -14.79 12.52 -6.31
CA THR A 272 -13.71 12.57 -7.30
C THR A 272 -12.46 13.13 -6.64
N TYR A 273 -11.35 12.44 -6.87
CA TYR A 273 -10.07 12.74 -6.27
C TYR A 273 -9.01 12.89 -7.34
N LYS A 274 -8.16 13.90 -7.21
CA LYS A 274 -7.00 14.11 -8.07
C LYS A 274 -5.74 13.72 -7.30
N LEU A 275 -4.98 12.79 -7.84
CA LEU A 275 -3.72 12.31 -7.28
C LEU A 275 -2.58 12.79 -8.17
N GLN A 276 -1.66 13.57 -7.60
CA GLN A 276 -0.44 13.97 -8.28
C GLN A 276 0.45 12.74 -8.53
N PRO A 277 1.36 12.78 -9.52
CA PRO A 277 2.33 11.70 -9.75
C PRO A 277 3.08 11.35 -8.46
N GLY A 278 3.16 10.07 -8.13
CA GLY A 278 3.78 9.57 -6.90
C GLY A 278 2.95 9.73 -5.63
N SER A 279 1.72 10.24 -5.73
CA SER A 279 0.82 10.37 -4.58
C SER A 279 -0.07 9.14 -4.43
N ALA A 280 -0.36 8.79 -3.19
CA ALA A 280 -1.37 7.79 -2.84
C ALA A 280 -2.51 8.46 -2.07
N ARG A 281 -3.72 7.90 -2.18
CA ARG A 281 -4.88 8.33 -1.40
C ARG A 281 -5.63 7.12 -0.86
N ASN A 282 -5.83 7.12 0.45
CA ASN A 282 -6.75 6.23 1.13
C ASN A 282 -8.11 6.93 1.23
N ILE A 283 -9.16 6.25 0.78
CA ILE A 283 -10.53 6.75 0.73
C ILE A 283 -11.36 5.84 1.65
N GLU A 284 -11.93 6.44 2.69
CA GLU A 284 -12.78 5.73 3.65
C GLU A 284 -14.25 6.10 3.46
N ILE A 285 -15.09 5.09 3.24
CA ILE A 285 -16.52 5.26 3.03
C ILE A 285 -17.26 4.61 4.19
N MET A 286 -17.90 5.44 5.00
CA MET A 286 -18.75 4.99 6.09
C MET A 286 -20.15 4.72 5.57
N LEU A 287 -20.64 3.52 5.83
CA LEU A 287 -21.99 3.06 5.54
C LEU A 287 -22.71 2.76 6.84
N LYS A 288 -23.93 3.29 6.99
CA LYS A 288 -24.80 2.96 8.12
C LYS A 288 -25.87 1.96 7.69
N THR A 289 -26.05 0.90 8.47
CA THR A 289 -27.06 -0.12 8.21
C THR A 289 -28.39 0.24 8.89
N THR A 290 -29.51 0.03 8.20
CA THR A 290 -30.86 0.30 8.72
C THR A 290 -31.82 -0.89 8.60
N GLN A 291 -31.44 -1.94 7.86
CA GLN A 291 -32.23 -3.17 7.71
C GLN A 291 -31.36 -4.41 7.88
N THR A 292 -31.95 -5.50 8.41
CA THR A 292 -31.32 -6.81 8.46
C THR A 292 -31.41 -7.53 7.13
N GLY A 293 -30.42 -8.38 6.85
CA GLY A 293 -30.39 -9.17 5.62
C GLY A 293 -28.98 -9.43 5.11
N ASN A 294 -28.91 -10.13 3.99
CA ASN A 294 -27.68 -10.28 3.22
C ASN A 294 -27.73 -9.29 2.06
N PHE A 295 -26.74 -8.42 1.99
CA PHE A 295 -26.64 -7.36 1.01
C PHE A 295 -25.36 -7.52 0.20
N ILE A 296 -25.37 -7.02 -1.03
CA ILE A 296 -24.17 -6.86 -1.84
C ILE A 296 -24.01 -5.36 -2.05
N VAL A 297 -22.95 -4.80 -1.47
CA VAL A 297 -22.58 -3.41 -1.71
C VAL A 297 -21.79 -3.36 -3.01
N GLU A 298 -22.31 -2.63 -3.99
CA GLU A 298 -21.65 -2.43 -5.28
C GLU A 298 -21.01 -1.03 -5.32
N GLY A 299 -19.70 -1.01 -5.54
CA GLY A 299 -18.93 0.19 -5.82
C GLY A 299 -18.32 0.12 -7.21
N ARG A 300 -18.21 1.25 -7.88
CA ARG A 300 -17.47 1.43 -9.12
C ARG A 300 -16.38 2.45 -8.90
N VAL A 301 -15.20 2.14 -9.42
CA VAL A 301 -14.04 3.00 -9.32
C VAL A 301 -13.53 3.18 -10.72
N ILE A 302 -13.60 4.41 -11.18
CA ILE A 302 -13.16 4.80 -12.50
C ILE A 302 -11.92 5.66 -12.31
N TYR A 303 -10.82 5.34 -12.97
CA TYR A 303 -9.67 6.22 -12.99
C TYR A 303 -9.11 6.41 -14.38
N TYR A 304 -8.48 7.55 -14.60
CA TYR A 304 -7.79 7.90 -15.84
C TYR A 304 -6.66 8.89 -15.56
N PHE A 305 -5.73 9.03 -16.49
CA PHE A 305 -4.58 9.90 -16.34
C PHE A 305 -4.67 11.13 -17.25
N GLY A 306 -4.36 12.31 -16.70
CA GLY A 306 -4.39 13.59 -17.40
C GLY A 306 -5.80 13.96 -17.85
N THR A 307 -5.92 14.44 -19.08
CA THR A 307 -7.21 14.73 -19.74
C THR A 307 -7.61 13.65 -20.74
N ASP A 308 -6.84 12.55 -20.82
CA ASP A 308 -7.03 11.50 -21.80
C ASP A 308 -7.92 10.37 -21.25
N LEU A 309 -9.19 10.41 -21.66
CA LEU A 309 -10.20 9.40 -21.31
C LEU A 309 -9.95 8.04 -21.98
N SER A 310 -9.02 7.92 -22.92
CA SER A 310 -8.66 6.62 -23.51
C SER A 310 -7.89 5.71 -22.54
N THR A 311 -7.31 6.30 -21.48
CA THR A 311 -6.63 5.59 -20.38
C THR A 311 -7.57 5.20 -19.25
N GLN A 312 -8.89 5.36 -19.45
CA GLN A 312 -9.88 5.08 -18.44
C GLN A 312 -9.95 3.58 -18.14
N GLU A 313 -9.75 3.25 -16.87
CA GLU A 313 -10.04 1.93 -16.33
C GLU A 313 -11.26 2.01 -15.40
N ASP A 314 -12.14 1.02 -15.49
CA ASP A 314 -13.39 0.94 -14.73
C ASP A 314 -13.45 -0.39 -14.00
N HIS A 315 -13.41 -0.30 -12.67
CA HIS A 315 -13.38 -1.43 -11.77
C HIS A 315 -14.68 -1.49 -10.98
N THR A 316 -15.40 -2.60 -11.12
CA THR A 316 -16.58 -2.88 -10.30
C THR A 316 -16.20 -3.76 -9.12
N LEU A 317 -16.50 -3.27 -7.93
CA LEU A 317 -16.20 -3.90 -6.66
C LEU A 317 -17.50 -4.35 -6.01
N LYS A 318 -17.52 -5.59 -5.51
CA LYS A 318 -18.68 -6.18 -4.84
C LYS A 318 -18.27 -6.67 -3.46
N LEU A 319 -18.90 -6.12 -2.42
CA LEU A 319 -18.67 -6.56 -1.05
C LEU A 319 -19.94 -7.20 -0.49
N PRO A 320 -19.93 -8.51 -0.19
CA PRO A 320 -21.04 -9.14 0.52
C PRO A 320 -21.04 -8.69 1.99
N VAL A 321 -22.19 -8.25 2.47
CA VAL A 321 -22.39 -7.78 3.85
C VAL A 321 -23.59 -8.49 4.46
N LYS A 322 -23.42 -9.03 5.66
CA LYS A 322 -24.48 -9.64 6.46
C LYS A 322 -24.83 -8.73 7.63
N VAL A 323 -26.10 -8.34 7.71
CA VAL A 323 -26.60 -7.49 8.79
C VAL A 323 -27.54 -8.30 9.69
N ARG A 324 -27.15 -8.47 10.96
CA ARG A 324 -27.91 -9.21 11.98
C ARG A 324 -28.71 -8.28 12.88
N ASN A 325 -29.77 -8.82 13.49
CA ASN A 325 -30.51 -8.10 14.52
C ASN A 325 -29.59 -7.84 15.71
N LYS A 326 -29.71 -6.63 16.26
CA LYS A 326 -29.05 -6.27 17.52
C LYS A 326 -29.53 -7.21 18.62
N LYS A 327 -28.61 -7.94 19.27
CA LYS A 327 -28.96 -8.87 20.34
C LYS A 327 -29.55 -8.08 21.52
N PRO A 328 -30.70 -8.47 22.09
CA PRO A 328 -31.21 -7.79 23.28
C PRO A 328 -30.19 -7.93 24.41
N ILE A 329 -29.89 -6.81 25.06
CA ILE A 329 -29.03 -6.77 26.24
C ILE A 329 -29.85 -7.42 27.36
N THR A 330 -29.61 -8.70 27.62
CA THR A 330 -30.05 -9.39 28.85
C THR A 330 -29.20 -8.96 30.03
#